data_AF-X1P1W9-F1
#
_entry.id   AF-X1P1W9-F1
#
_cell.length_a   1.000
_cell.length_b   1.000
_cell.length_c   1.000
_cell.angle_alpha   90.00
_cell.angle_beta   90.00
_cell.angle_gamma   90.00
#
_symmetry.space_group_name_H-M   'P 1'
#
loop_
_entity.id
_entity.type
_entity.pdbx_description
1 polymer ?
#
loop_
_entity_poly.entity_id
_entity_poly.type
_entity_poly.pdbx_seq_one_letter_code
_entity_poly.pdbx_strand_id
1 'polypeptide(L)'
;MVAFFVMAIAGSLPNLFVGISSALHKIPQLSFGDVVGGNLVDLTIVVALAALIAKGLPAKSRMVQTSSIFTICIAILPLLLILDGVLGRGDGIFLILAFAFYVFWLFSREERFKKVYEENKISIAKEFKVFIKDLGKVILGIIFLLVAAEGIVKSAQFFAGSFNLPIALIGILIVGLGNALPEAYFAIA
;
A
#
# COMPACT_ATOMS: atom_id res chain seq x y z
N MET A 1 0.79 -7.97 15.79
CA MET A 1 0.34 -7.67 14.41
C MET A 1 1.29 -6.70 13.69
N VAL A 2 2.36 -6.24 14.35
CA VAL A 2 3.37 -5.32 13.79
C VAL A 2 4.00 -5.79 12.47
N ALA A 3 4.36 -7.07 12.31
CA ALA A 3 4.96 -7.55 11.06
C ALA A 3 3.99 -7.42 9.86
N PHE A 4 2.71 -7.75 10.04
CA PHE A 4 1.68 -7.55 9.02
C PHE A 4 1.50 -6.07 8.70
N PHE A 5 1.48 -5.20 9.72
CA PHE A 5 1.38 -3.75 9.51
C PHE A 5 2.58 -3.20 8.73
N VAL A 6 3.80 -3.59 9.11
CA VAL A 6 5.02 -3.15 8.41
C VAL A 6 5.05 -3.66 6.97
N MET A 7 4.69 -4.92 6.73
CA MET A 7 4.61 -5.48 5.37
C MET A 7 3.55 -4.78 4.54
N ALA A 8 2.36 -4.51 5.10
CA ALA A 8 1.30 -3.78 4.40
C ALA A 8 1.73 -2.36 4.01
N ILE A 9 2.37 -1.62 4.94
CA ILE A 9 2.92 -0.30 4.64
C ILE A 9 4.00 -0.40 3.55
N ALA A 10 4.93 -1.34 3.67
CA ALA A 10 6.01 -1.52 2.71
C ALA A 10 5.50 -1.90 1.30
N GLY A 11 4.48 -2.76 1.20
CA GLY A 11 3.83 -3.12 -0.07
C GLY A 11 3.06 -1.95 -0.69
N SER A 12 2.45 -1.10 0.13
CA SER A 12 1.69 0.07 -0.33
C SER A 12 2.54 1.30 -0.66
N LEU A 13 3.84 1.31 -0.32
CA LEU A 13 4.73 2.44 -0.56
C LEU A 13 4.83 2.81 -2.07
N PRO A 14 5.11 1.86 -2.99
CA PRO A 14 5.13 2.13 -4.43
C PRO A 14 3.85 2.79 -4.92
N ASN A 15 2.68 2.27 -4.56
CA ASN A 15 1.37 2.79 -4.96
C ASN A 15 1.15 4.21 -4.41
N LEU A 16 1.60 4.49 -3.19
CA LEU A 16 1.57 5.85 -2.64
C LEU A 16 2.41 6.82 -3.48
N PHE A 17 3.63 6.43 -3.88
CA PHE A 17 4.49 7.28 -4.72
C PHE A 17 3.90 7.47 -6.13
N VAL A 18 3.35 6.42 -6.74
CA VAL A 18 2.63 6.51 -8.02
C VAL A 18 1.42 7.44 -7.89
N GLY A 19 0.66 7.34 -6.81
CA GLY A 19 -0.49 8.18 -6.54
C GLY A 19 -0.13 9.66 -6.39
N ILE A 20 0.92 9.96 -5.63
CA ILE A 20 1.44 11.33 -5.48
C ILE A 20 1.94 11.86 -6.82
N SER A 21 2.75 11.09 -7.56
CA SER A 21 3.26 11.55 -8.86
C SER A 21 2.13 11.78 -9.87
N SER A 22 1.13 10.89 -9.91
CA SER A 22 -0.06 11.03 -10.77
C SER A 22 -0.86 12.30 -10.45
N ALA A 23 -1.02 12.63 -9.17
CA ALA A 23 -1.69 13.85 -8.73
C ALA A 23 -0.90 15.11 -9.13
N LEU A 24 0.43 15.09 -8.98
CA LEU A 24 1.32 16.18 -9.41
C LEU A 24 1.27 16.40 -10.93
N HIS A 25 1.11 15.33 -11.70
CA HIS A 25 0.95 15.37 -13.16
C HIS A 25 -0.47 15.68 -13.64
N LYS A 26 -1.40 16.02 -12.73
CA LYS A 26 -2.81 16.33 -13.03
C LYS A 26 -3.57 15.18 -13.70
N ILE A 27 -3.17 13.94 -13.45
CA ILE A 27 -3.84 12.72 -13.93
C ILE A 27 -4.27 11.79 -12.77
N PRO A 28 -5.06 12.28 -11.81
CA PRO A 28 -5.46 11.49 -10.64
C PRO A 28 -6.24 10.21 -11.00
N GLN A 29 -6.78 10.13 -12.22
CA GLN A 29 -7.47 8.93 -12.72
C GLN A 29 -6.52 7.72 -12.80
N LEU A 30 -5.22 7.93 -12.99
CA LEU A 30 -4.22 6.86 -12.97
C LEU A 30 -4.10 6.26 -11.56
N SER A 31 -3.98 7.11 -10.54
CA SER A 31 -3.92 6.73 -9.13
C SER A 31 -5.17 5.96 -8.70
N PHE A 32 -6.35 6.44 -9.11
CA PHE A 32 -7.60 5.73 -8.85
C PHE A 32 -7.60 4.34 -9.50
N GLY A 33 -7.17 4.25 -10.76
CA GLY A 33 -7.08 2.98 -11.47
C GLY A 33 -6.12 2.01 -10.81
N ASP A 34 -4.94 2.48 -10.38
CA ASP A 34 -3.94 1.69 -9.65
C ASP A 34 -4.52 1.10 -8.35
N VAL A 35 -5.14 1.92 -7.50
CA VAL A 35 -5.72 1.44 -6.22
C VAL A 35 -6.85 0.43 -6.45
N VAL A 36 -7.75 0.69 -7.40
CA VAL A 36 -8.86 -0.23 -7.69
C VAL A 36 -8.35 -1.52 -8.32
N GLY A 37 -7.42 -1.43 -9.28
CA GLY A 37 -6.81 -2.57 -9.95
C GLY A 37 -6.03 -3.45 -9.00
N GLY A 38 -5.16 -2.87 -8.16
CA GLY A 38 -4.37 -3.59 -7.16
C GLY A 38 -5.26 -4.35 -6.19
N ASN A 39 -6.24 -3.68 -5.57
CA ASN A 39 -7.19 -4.33 -4.66
C ASN A 39 -7.97 -5.48 -5.34
N LEU A 40 -8.34 -5.31 -6.63
CA LEU A 40 -9.03 -6.35 -7.38
C LEU A 40 -8.11 -7.55 -7.61
N VAL A 41 -6.87 -7.32 -8.03
CA VAL A 41 -5.86 -8.37 -8.27
C VAL A 41 -5.52 -9.10 -6.98
N ASP A 42 -5.39 -8.40 -5.86
CA ASP A 42 -5.10 -8.99 -4.55
C ASP A 42 -6.21 -9.92 -4.10
N LEU A 43 -7.47 -9.45 -4.13
CA LEU A 43 -8.61 -10.23 -3.68
C LEU A 43 -8.96 -11.39 -4.61
N THR A 44 -8.53 -11.33 -5.88
CA THR A 44 -8.82 -12.37 -6.88
C THR A 44 -7.60 -13.25 -7.16
N ILE A 45 -6.61 -12.75 -7.89
CA ILE A 45 -5.48 -13.51 -8.40
C ILE A 45 -4.56 -13.93 -7.25
N VAL A 46 -4.17 -13.01 -6.37
CA VAL A 46 -3.21 -13.30 -5.28
C VAL A 46 -3.80 -14.33 -4.31
N VAL A 47 -5.04 -14.09 -3.84
CA VAL A 47 -5.74 -15.04 -2.95
C VAL A 47 -5.97 -16.39 -3.64
N ALA A 48 -6.34 -16.42 -4.93
CA ALA A 48 -6.52 -17.68 -5.65
C ALA A 48 -5.20 -18.47 -5.77
N LEU A 49 -4.10 -17.80 -6.13
CA LEU A 49 -2.78 -18.44 -6.23
C LEU A 49 -2.31 -18.95 -4.87
N ALA A 50 -2.45 -18.16 -3.81
CA ALA A 50 -2.10 -18.56 -2.46
C ALA A 50 -2.92 -19.78 -2.00
N ALA A 51 -4.24 -19.79 -2.23
CA ALA A 51 -5.10 -20.90 -1.86
C ALA A 51 -4.76 -22.20 -2.62
N LEU A 52 -4.44 -22.11 -3.91
CA LEU A 52 -4.04 -23.24 -4.74
C LEU A 52 -2.69 -23.83 -4.31
N ILE A 53 -1.69 -22.98 -4.04
CA ILE A 53 -0.34 -23.42 -3.71
C ILE A 53 -0.26 -23.92 -2.26
N ALA A 54 -0.93 -23.24 -1.33
CA ALA A 54 -0.95 -23.63 0.09
C ALA A 54 -1.83 -24.86 0.40
N LYS A 55 -2.50 -25.45 -0.61
CA LYS A 55 -3.44 -26.58 -0.46
C LYS A 55 -4.54 -26.31 0.58
N GLY A 56 -5.07 -25.09 0.57
CA GLY A 56 -6.15 -24.64 1.45
C GLY A 56 -5.71 -23.61 2.48
N LEU A 57 -6.63 -22.71 2.85
CA LEU A 57 -6.42 -21.68 3.86
C LEU A 57 -7.07 -22.14 5.17
N PRO A 58 -6.32 -22.37 6.27
CA PRO A 58 -6.92 -22.70 7.56
C PRO A 58 -7.70 -21.49 8.09
N ALA A 59 -8.98 -21.39 7.74
CA ALA A 59 -9.92 -20.35 8.16
C ALA A 59 -10.44 -20.62 9.59
N LYS A 60 -9.55 -20.63 10.58
CA LYS A 60 -9.94 -20.61 11.99
C LYS A 60 -9.20 -19.53 12.74
N SER A 61 -9.86 -18.38 12.95
CA SER A 61 -9.79 -17.68 14.24
C SER A 61 -10.86 -16.60 14.36
N ARG A 62 -11.59 -16.64 15.47
CA ARG A 62 -12.58 -15.65 15.95
C ARG A 62 -12.05 -14.20 16.00
N MET A 63 -10.73 -14.00 15.90
CA MET A 63 -10.07 -12.69 15.88
C MET A 63 -10.27 -11.92 14.55
N VAL A 64 -10.65 -12.62 13.48
CA VAL A 64 -10.91 -12.02 12.16
C VAL A 64 -12.26 -11.28 12.14
N GLN A 65 -13.32 -11.86 12.70
CA GLN A 65 -14.70 -11.38 12.45
C GLN A 65 -15.04 -9.99 13.02
N THR A 66 -14.53 -9.62 14.20
CA THR A 66 -14.85 -8.30 14.79
C THR A 66 -14.07 -7.17 14.13
N SER A 67 -12.84 -7.41 13.67
CA SER A 67 -12.06 -6.41 12.93
C SER A 67 -12.51 -6.31 11.46
N SER A 68 -12.96 -7.42 10.85
CA SER A 68 -13.37 -7.46 9.44
C SER A 68 -14.51 -6.49 9.10
N ILE A 69 -15.51 -6.32 9.97
CA ILE A 69 -16.64 -5.40 9.69
C ILE A 69 -16.16 -3.95 9.59
N PHE A 70 -15.32 -3.51 10.51
CA PHE A 70 -14.72 -2.16 10.47
C PHE A 70 -13.82 -1.98 9.25
N THR A 71 -13.00 -3.00 8.92
CA THR A 71 -12.15 -2.97 7.72
C THR A 71 -12.98 -2.88 6.44
N ILE A 72 -14.09 -3.62 6.34
CA ILE A 72 -15.00 -3.57 5.19
C ILE A 72 -15.65 -2.18 5.08
N CYS A 73 -16.12 -1.59 6.18
CA CYS A 73 -16.69 -0.24 6.18
C CYS A 73 -15.68 0.80 5.65
N ILE A 74 -14.42 0.73 6.10
CA ILE A 74 -13.36 1.64 5.63
C ILE A 74 -13.01 1.37 4.16
N ALA A 75 -13.00 0.11 3.72
CA ALA A 75 -12.71 -0.23 2.32
C ALA A 75 -13.80 0.26 1.34
N ILE A 76 -15.06 0.30 1.79
CA ILE A 76 -16.19 0.81 0.99
C ILE A 76 -16.25 2.33 1.00
N LEU A 77 -15.68 2.99 2.01
CA LEU A 77 -15.79 4.43 2.20
C LEU A 77 -15.32 5.28 1.00
N PRO A 78 -14.17 5.01 0.35
CA PRO A 78 -13.75 5.74 -0.86
C PRO A 78 -14.76 5.58 -2.01
N LEU A 79 -15.42 4.43 -2.09
CA LEU A 79 -16.39 4.11 -3.13
C LEU A 79 -17.71 4.85 -2.93
N LEU A 80 -18.07 5.18 -1.68
CA LEU A 80 -19.21 6.04 -1.37
C LEU A 80 -18.91 7.51 -1.66
N LEU A 81 -17.69 7.96 -1.37
CA LEU A 81 -17.28 9.36 -1.57
C LEU A 81 -17.15 9.72 -3.05
N ILE A 82 -16.86 8.75 -3.94
CA ILE A 82 -16.77 9.00 -5.39
C ILE A 82 -18.12 8.96 -6.12
N LEU A 83 -19.25 8.77 -5.43
CA LEU A 83 -20.57 8.65 -6.08
C LEU A 83 -21.00 9.92 -6.82
N ASP A 84 -20.49 11.08 -6.43
CA ASP A 84 -20.65 12.37 -7.12
C ASP A 84 -19.74 12.51 -8.36
N GLY A 85 -18.90 11.50 -8.62
CA GLY A 85 -17.96 11.44 -9.72
C GLY A 85 -16.64 12.18 -9.48
N VAL A 86 -16.42 12.78 -8.30
CA VAL A 86 -15.24 13.61 -8.01
C VAL A 86 -14.73 13.38 -6.59
N LEU A 87 -13.54 12.77 -6.43
CA LEU A 87 -12.83 12.84 -5.15
C LEU A 87 -12.19 14.22 -4.98
N GLY A 88 -12.79 15.04 -4.14
CA GLY A 88 -12.29 16.34 -3.77
C GLY A 88 -11.20 16.30 -2.68
N ARG A 89 -10.66 17.48 -2.36
CA ARG A 89 -9.72 17.65 -1.23
C ARG A 89 -10.38 17.34 0.12
N GLY A 90 -11.67 17.64 0.27
CA GLY A 90 -12.42 17.36 1.50
C GLY A 90 -12.50 15.85 1.76
N ASP A 91 -12.83 15.07 0.73
CA ASP A 91 -12.91 13.61 0.80
C ASP A 91 -11.55 13.00 1.13
N GLY A 92 -10.48 13.51 0.52
CA GLY A 92 -9.11 13.10 0.83
C GLY A 92 -8.73 13.34 2.30
N ILE A 93 -9.05 14.50 2.86
CA ILE A 93 -8.79 14.80 4.28
C ILE A 93 -9.59 13.85 5.17
N PHE A 94 -10.86 13.61 4.85
CA PHE A 94 -11.70 12.70 5.60
C PHE A 94 -11.17 11.25 5.57
N LEU A 95 -10.71 10.77 4.41
CA LEU A 95 -10.08 9.45 4.26
C LEU A 95 -8.78 9.33 5.06
N ILE A 96 -7.93 10.36 5.08
CA ILE A 96 -6.70 10.39 5.89
C ILE A 96 -7.04 10.34 7.38
N LEU A 97 -8.05 11.10 7.83
CA LEU A 97 -8.49 11.07 9.23
C LEU A 97 -9.08 9.71 9.61
N ALA A 98 -9.89 9.10 8.74
CA ALA A 98 -10.42 7.75 8.95
C ALA A 98 -9.30 6.70 9.03
N PHE A 99 -8.29 6.80 8.17
CA PHE A 99 -7.10 5.95 8.22
C PHE A 99 -6.30 6.15 9.52
N ALA A 100 -6.04 7.40 9.93
CA ALA A 100 -5.33 7.70 11.17
C ALA A 100 -6.09 7.16 12.40
N PHE A 101 -7.42 7.32 12.44
CA PHE A 101 -8.27 6.76 13.47
C PHE A 101 -8.22 5.23 13.49
N TYR A 102 -8.24 4.58 12.33
CA TYR A 102 -8.12 3.13 12.22
C TYR A 102 -6.77 2.62 12.75
N VAL A 103 -5.67 3.27 12.35
CA VAL A 103 -4.32 2.93 12.84
C VAL A 103 -4.25 3.12 14.36
N PHE A 104 -4.75 4.25 14.89
CA PHE A 104 -4.79 4.49 16.33
C PHE A 104 -5.59 3.41 17.07
N TRP A 105 -6.79 3.08 16.60
CA TRP A 105 -7.64 2.04 17.17
C TRP A 105 -6.97 0.66 17.13
N LEU A 106 -6.30 0.33 16.01
CA LEU A 106 -5.58 -0.93 15.84
C LEU A 106 -4.44 -1.07 16.86
N PHE A 107 -3.64 -0.02 17.05
CA PHE A 107 -2.52 -0.03 18.01
C PHE A 107 -2.96 0.08 19.47
N SER A 108 -4.04 0.82 19.78
CA SER A 108 -4.59 0.88 21.14
C SER A 108 -5.12 -0.47 21.65
N ARG A 109 -5.39 -1.43 20.75
CA ARG A 109 -5.79 -2.80 21.14
C ARG A 109 -4.63 -3.75 21.37
N GLU A 110 -3.43 -3.44 20.86
CA GLU A 110 -2.21 -4.22 21.12
C GLU A 110 -1.41 -3.61 22.28
N GLU A 111 -1.98 -3.61 23.49
CA GLU A 111 -1.16 -3.57 24.71
C GLU A 111 -0.43 -4.91 24.84
N ARG A 112 0.71 -5.03 24.16
CA ARG A 112 1.85 -5.83 24.58
C ARG A 112 2.95 -5.61 23.54
N PHE A 113 4.00 -4.90 23.93
CA PHE A 113 5.40 -5.35 23.85
C PHE A 113 6.31 -4.21 24.33
N LYS A 114 6.49 -4.12 25.65
CA LYS A 114 7.68 -3.49 26.23
C LYS A 114 8.82 -4.49 26.02
N LYS A 115 9.54 -4.39 24.90
CA LYS A 115 10.78 -5.17 24.74
C LYS A 115 11.82 -4.57 25.67
N VAL A 116 12.30 -5.39 26.60
CA VAL A 116 13.48 -5.13 27.42
C VAL A 116 14.63 -4.91 26.45
N TYR A 117 15.11 -3.66 26.36
CA TYR A 117 16.43 -3.38 25.83
C TYR A 117 17.42 -3.90 26.86
N GLU A 118 18.20 -4.92 26.52
CA GLU A 118 19.43 -5.19 27.25
C GLU A 118 20.38 -4.02 26.98
N GLU A 119 20.75 -3.29 28.03
CA GLU A 119 21.83 -2.30 28.02
C GLU A 119 23.16 -3.02 27.73
N ASN A 120 23.42 -3.31 26.46
CA ASN A 120 24.79 -3.46 26.01
C ASN A 120 25.39 -2.04 25.94
N LYS A 121 26.47 -1.81 26.71
CA LYS A 121 27.30 -0.59 26.57
C LYS A 121 27.97 -0.61 25.21
N ILE A 122 27.24 -0.16 24.19
CA ILE A 122 27.71 -0.09 22.81
C ILE A 122 28.33 1.29 22.59
N SER A 123 29.48 1.32 21.91
CA SER A 123 30.19 2.56 21.58
C SER A 123 29.35 3.44 20.65
N ILE A 124 28.94 4.62 21.12
CA ILE A 124 28.08 5.60 20.44
C ILE A 124 28.57 5.91 19.01
N ALA A 125 29.89 5.98 18.81
CA ALA A 125 30.49 6.26 17.50
C ALA A 125 30.23 5.14 16.46
N LYS A 126 30.15 3.88 16.90
CA LYS A 126 29.89 2.74 16.01
C LYS A 126 28.42 2.70 15.59
N GLU A 127 27.50 3.01 16.51
CA GLU A 127 26.07 3.12 16.19
C GLU A 127 25.78 4.32 15.28
N PHE A 128 26.41 5.47 15.50
CA PHE A 128 26.21 6.64 14.63
C PHE A 128 26.65 6.37 13.19
N LYS A 129 27.77 5.65 12.99
CA LYS A 129 28.24 5.27 11.65
C LYS A 129 27.29 4.27 10.97
N VAL A 130 26.71 3.34 11.72
CA VAL A 130 25.69 2.41 11.21
C VAL A 130 24.42 3.17 10.86
N PHE A 131 23.96 4.09 11.73
CA PHE A 131 22.80 4.93 11.51
C PHE A 131 22.91 5.77 10.23
N ILE A 132 24.04 6.45 10.01
CA ILE A 132 24.26 7.23 8.78
C ILE A 132 24.28 6.33 7.53
N LYS A 133 24.86 5.13 7.63
CA LYS A 133 24.85 4.16 6.52
C LYS A 133 23.42 3.71 6.19
N ASP A 134 22.60 3.44 7.20
CA ASP A 134 21.22 3.01 7.02
C ASP A 134 20.33 4.14 6.52
N LEU A 135 20.55 5.37 7.01
CA LEU A 135 19.90 6.57 6.51
C LEU A 135 20.20 6.78 5.01
N GLY A 136 21.45 6.55 4.59
CA GLY A 136 21.84 6.59 3.18
C GLY A 136 21.06 5.59 2.31
N LYS A 137 20.85 4.37 2.79
CA LYS A 137 20.04 3.35 2.07
C LYS A 137 18.58 3.77 1.96
N VAL A 138 18.00 4.34 3.02
CA VAL A 138 16.62 4.82 3.02
C VAL A 138 16.43 5.94 2.01
N ILE A 139 17.31 6.95 2.01
CA ILE A 139 17.28 8.05 1.05
C ILE A 139 17.40 7.52 -0.38
N LEU A 140 18.33 6.59 -0.62
CA LEU A 140 18.49 5.96 -1.92
C LEU A 140 17.21 5.25 -2.35
N GLY A 141 16.58 4.48 -1.45
CA GLY A 141 15.31 3.80 -1.73
C GLY A 141 14.18 4.76 -2.10
N ILE A 142 14.04 5.88 -1.38
CA ILE A 142 13.05 6.91 -1.71
C ILE A 142 13.30 7.51 -3.09
N ILE A 143 14.56 7.81 -3.43
CA ILE A 143 14.92 8.33 -4.76
C ILE A 143 14.54 7.32 -5.85
N PHE A 144 14.84 6.04 -5.66
CA PHE A 144 14.44 4.99 -6.60
C PHE A 144 12.93 4.89 -6.76
N LEU A 145 12.16 4.95 -5.67
CA LEU A 145 10.69 4.94 -5.72
C LEU A 145 10.13 6.15 -6.48
N LEU A 146 10.69 7.34 -6.26
CA LEU A 146 10.28 8.55 -6.98
C LEU A 146 10.56 8.44 -8.48
N VAL A 147 11.74 7.97 -8.87
CA VAL A 147 12.10 7.78 -10.28
C VAL A 147 11.23 6.70 -10.92
N ALA A 148 10.96 5.61 -10.22
CA ALA A 148 10.07 4.54 -10.70
C ALA A 148 8.64 5.05 -10.89
N ALA A 149 8.09 5.77 -9.91
CA ALA A 149 6.75 6.37 -10.00
C ALA A 149 6.63 7.34 -11.18
N GLU A 150 7.64 8.18 -11.38
CA GLU A 150 7.72 9.09 -12.53
C GLU A 150 7.75 8.32 -13.87
N GLY A 151 8.52 7.24 -13.93
CA GLY A 151 8.55 6.34 -15.08
C GLY A 151 7.19 5.72 -15.36
N ILE A 152 6.52 5.20 -14.33
CA ILE A 152 5.17 4.60 -14.43
C ILE A 152 4.16 5.62 -14.97
N VAL A 153 4.16 6.85 -14.44
CA VAL A 153 3.25 7.92 -14.88
C VAL A 153 3.45 8.26 -16.36
N LYS A 154 4.71 8.46 -16.78
CA LYS A 154 5.03 8.77 -18.18
C LYS A 154 4.70 7.63 -19.12
N SER A 155 5.03 6.39 -18.74
CA SER A 155 4.67 5.20 -19.51
C SER A 155 3.16 5.03 -19.63
N ALA A 156 2.42 5.26 -18.54
CA ALA A 156 0.97 5.19 -18.56
C ALA A 156 0.34 6.23 -19.50
N GLN A 157 0.84 7.46 -19.51
CA GLN A 157 0.42 8.50 -20.46
C GLN A 157 0.75 8.12 -21.90
N PHE A 158 1.96 7.60 -22.14
CA PHE A 158 2.38 7.13 -23.46
C PHE A 158 1.45 6.04 -23.99
N PHE A 159 1.20 4.98 -23.21
CA PHE A 159 0.33 3.88 -23.62
C PHE A 159 -1.13 4.28 -23.74
N ALA A 160 -1.64 5.14 -22.84
CA ALA A 160 -2.99 5.68 -22.96
C ALA A 160 -3.17 6.43 -24.30
N GLY A 161 -2.17 7.24 -24.70
CA GLY A 161 -2.17 7.93 -25.98
C GLY A 161 -2.00 7.00 -27.18
N SER A 162 -1.09 6.02 -27.11
CA SER A 162 -0.83 5.08 -28.23
C SER A 162 -1.99 4.12 -28.49
N PHE A 163 -2.64 3.60 -27.45
CA PHE A 163 -3.77 2.67 -27.58
C PHE A 163 -5.13 3.36 -27.60
N ASN A 164 -5.16 4.70 -27.46
CA ASN A 164 -6.39 5.47 -27.32
C ASN A 164 -7.31 4.94 -26.20
N LEU A 165 -6.71 4.56 -25.08
CA LEU A 165 -7.40 4.00 -23.92
C LEU A 165 -7.51 5.03 -22.79
N PRO A 166 -8.58 4.98 -21.98
CA PRO A 166 -8.66 5.81 -20.78
C PRO A 166 -7.48 5.56 -19.83
N ILE A 167 -6.89 6.62 -19.29
CA ILE A 167 -5.77 6.54 -18.33
C ILE A 167 -6.13 5.66 -17.12
N ALA A 168 -7.37 5.72 -16.65
CA ALA A 168 -7.86 4.87 -15.56
C ALA A 168 -7.76 3.38 -15.90
N LEU A 169 -8.02 2.98 -17.16
CA LEU A 169 -7.96 1.58 -17.58
C LEU A 169 -6.51 1.07 -17.59
N ILE A 170 -5.56 1.91 -18.02
CA ILE A 170 -4.13 1.60 -17.91
C ILE A 170 -3.72 1.44 -16.44
N GLY A 171 -4.24 2.30 -15.55
CA GLY A 171 -4.06 2.16 -14.10
C GLY A 171 -4.55 0.82 -13.57
N ILE A 172 -5.78 0.43 -13.93
CA ILE A 172 -6.41 -0.81 -13.47
C ILE A 172 -5.64 -2.05 -13.97
N LEU A 173 -5.36 -2.10 -15.28
CA LEU A 173 -4.88 -3.33 -15.92
C LEU A 173 -3.37 -3.48 -15.87
N ILE A 174 -2.62 -2.39 -16.04
CA ILE A 174 -1.16 -2.45 -16.20
C ILE A 174 -0.48 -2.12 -14.87
N VAL A 175 -0.82 -0.97 -14.29
CA VAL A 175 -0.16 -0.50 -13.07
C VAL A 175 -0.57 -1.33 -11.86
N GLY A 176 -1.87 -1.51 -11.64
CA GLY A 176 -2.40 -2.30 -10.53
C GLY A 176 -1.94 -3.76 -10.56
N LEU A 177 -1.94 -4.38 -11.74
CA LEU A 177 -1.44 -5.75 -11.90
C LEU A 177 0.08 -5.85 -11.71
N GLY A 178 0.83 -4.85 -12.18
CA GLY A 178 2.28 -4.78 -11.99
C GLY A 178 2.68 -4.62 -10.52
N ASN A 179 1.96 -3.77 -9.77
CA ASN A 179 2.18 -3.56 -8.34
C ASN A 179 1.84 -4.80 -7.50
N ALA A 180 0.85 -5.60 -7.94
CA ALA A 180 0.44 -6.83 -7.27
C ALA A 180 1.45 -8.00 -7.37
N LEU A 181 2.48 -7.90 -8.21
CA LEU A 181 3.48 -8.97 -8.38
C LEU A 181 4.32 -9.22 -7.10
N PRO A 182 4.92 -8.18 -6.47
CA PRO A 182 5.53 -8.32 -5.15
C PRO A 182 4.60 -8.95 -4.10
N GLU A 183 3.33 -8.55 -4.07
CA GLU A 183 2.35 -9.06 -3.10
C GLU A 183 2.02 -10.53 -3.36
N ALA A 184 1.87 -10.93 -4.62
CA ALA A 184 1.73 -12.32 -5.03
C ALA A 184 2.92 -13.17 -4.57
N TYR A 185 4.15 -12.64 -4.70
CA TYR A 185 5.35 -13.33 -4.23
C TYR A 185 5.32 -13.57 -2.72
N PHE A 186 5.00 -12.54 -1.92
CA PHE A 186 4.91 -12.67 -0.46
C PHE A 186 3.75 -13.56 0.00
N ALA A 187 2.69 -13.68 -0.78
CA ALA A 187 1.56 -14.56 -0.45
C ALA A 187 1.88 -16.05 -0.64
N ILE A 188 2.88 -16.37 -1.48
CA ILE A 188 3.25 -17.73 -1.86
C ILE A 188 4.50 -18.21 -1.10
N ALA A 189 5.46 -17.32 -0.84
CA ALA A 189 6.74 -17.61 -0.19
C ALA A 189 6.65 -17.60 1.34
#